data_AF-A0A9Q9BTQ1-F1
#
_entry.id   AF-A0A9Q9BTQ1-F1
#
_cell.length_a   1.000
_cell.length_b   1.000
_cell.length_c   1.000
_cell.angle_alpha   90.00
_cell.angle_beta   90.00
_cell.angle_gamma   90.00
#
_symmetry.space_group_name_H-M   'P 1'
#
loop_
_entity.id
_entity.type
_entity.pdbx_description
1 polymer ?
#
loop_
_entity_poly.entity_id
_entity_poly.type
_entity_poly.pdbx_seq_one_letter_code
_entity_poly.pdbx_strand_id
1 'polypeptide(L)'
;MKKKVFLTINENILTTINDIEFEGYTDEKTFDNIDDFNEYIHSNKIECPIDLEESIKSIFDFTEVEVNELSEYKIKHWVSNRSYGELIDMFENEEILVPKMQRNFVWDSLKCSRLIESIILGLPIPPLFLLEIDDNKYELIDGFQRVTTLSNFVNSRPWNYEEGKTKKMIPAKLSGKVAKEIANKTFKNLEKKHQAKIKRSTIPLIEFKQLDPLNFDSKYLIFERINTGSVRLNPMQIRKSLSYGTFIQEVYEFVDGIEGLRKIFSINNIKKDAHIEAFIRTICFYDLFFKKTFSSKNKGIKNTLNEYCEYNKNKNLDKVFLHNFINALNIVLEAFKEDEYFKQVDKMADDSPVFMGYINISIFESIMAALICKLQEKGEINHQLLRDNYIKNMIMITEKARRDNINPYSISTGTTEAQRDRYNISKQIVEESVNK
;
A
#
# COMPACT_ATOMS: atom_id res chain seq x y z
N MET A 1 -9.21 13.99 -19.52
CA MET A 1 -8.50 15.27 -19.71
C MET A 1 -7.16 14.91 -20.32
N LYS A 2 -6.84 15.45 -21.49
CA LYS A 2 -5.60 15.16 -22.23
C LYS A 2 -4.37 15.48 -21.36
N LYS A 3 -3.52 14.50 -21.08
CA LYS A 3 -2.29 14.65 -20.29
C LYS A 3 -1.14 15.03 -21.20
N LYS A 4 -0.57 16.20 -20.96
CA LYS A 4 0.66 16.65 -21.58
C LYS A 4 1.84 15.97 -20.89
N VAL A 5 2.71 15.34 -21.67
CA VAL A 5 3.84 14.56 -21.18
C VAL A 5 5.08 14.92 -21.98
N PHE A 6 6.19 15.13 -21.27
CA PHE A 6 7.49 15.43 -21.83
C PHE A 6 8.38 14.19 -21.74
N LEU A 7 8.97 13.78 -22.86
CA LEU A 7 9.67 12.51 -23.03
C LEU A 7 11.08 12.74 -23.58
N THR A 8 12.03 11.90 -23.14
CA THR A 8 13.32 11.75 -23.83
C THR A 8 13.51 10.31 -24.26
N ILE A 9 13.61 10.09 -25.58
CA ILE A 9 13.80 8.77 -26.18
C ILE A 9 15.17 8.75 -26.86
N ASN A 10 16.06 7.88 -26.40
CA ASN A 10 17.39 7.69 -26.98
C ASN A 10 17.49 6.25 -27.50
N GLU A 11 17.81 6.09 -28.79
CA GLU A 11 17.98 4.76 -29.42
C GLU A 11 16.79 3.81 -29.20
N ASN A 12 15.56 4.32 -29.31
CA ASN A 12 14.30 3.63 -29.01
C ASN A 12 14.14 3.22 -27.53
N ILE A 13 14.89 3.77 -26.60
CA ILE A 13 14.71 3.54 -25.16
C ILE A 13 14.15 4.82 -24.53
N LEU A 14 13.04 4.70 -23.82
CA LEU A 14 12.51 5.80 -23.01
C LEU A 14 13.45 6.04 -21.81
N THR A 15 14.07 7.20 -21.75
CA THR A 15 15.03 7.54 -20.69
C THR A 15 14.43 8.41 -19.59
N THR A 16 13.50 9.30 -19.95
CA THR A 16 12.80 10.18 -19.00
C THR A 16 11.37 10.43 -19.45
N ILE A 17 10.49 10.65 -18.47
CA ILE A 17 9.09 10.98 -18.66
C ILE A 17 8.61 11.87 -17.51
N ASN A 18 7.88 12.96 -17.82
CA ASN A 18 7.35 13.89 -16.82
C ASN A 18 6.07 14.60 -17.29
N ASP A 19 5.26 15.11 -16.37
CA ASP A 19 4.07 15.94 -16.66
C ASP A 19 4.34 17.45 -16.49
N ILE A 20 5.57 17.82 -16.15
CA ILE A 20 6.06 19.19 -16.04
C ILE A 20 7.21 19.41 -17.03
N GLU A 21 7.19 20.55 -17.71
CA GLU A 21 8.22 20.97 -18.66
C GLU A 21 9.53 21.34 -17.92
N PHE A 22 10.66 20.74 -18.33
CA PHE A 22 12.00 21.12 -17.89
C PHE A 22 12.94 21.19 -19.10
N GLU A 23 14.05 21.94 -18.98
CA GLU A 23 15.09 21.97 -20.00
C GLU A 23 15.74 20.58 -20.18
N GLY A 24 15.72 20.04 -21.41
CA GLY A 24 16.37 18.78 -21.76
C GLY A 24 15.46 17.65 -22.25
N TYR A 25 14.13 17.84 -22.28
CA TYR A 25 13.23 16.90 -22.96
C TYR A 25 13.25 17.10 -24.47
N THR A 26 13.18 15.99 -25.21
CA THR A 26 13.31 16.01 -26.68
C THR A 26 11.97 15.96 -27.41
N ASP A 27 10.91 15.51 -26.74
CA ASP A 27 9.60 15.34 -27.37
C ASP A 27 8.45 15.67 -26.40
N GLU A 28 7.39 16.26 -26.95
CA GLU A 28 6.17 16.64 -26.24
C GLU A 28 5.01 15.87 -26.84
N LYS A 29 4.31 15.09 -26.01
CA LYS A 29 3.14 14.31 -26.45
C LYS A 29 1.98 14.47 -25.50
N THR A 30 0.80 14.16 -26.04
CA THR A 30 -0.44 14.24 -25.28
C THR A 30 -1.18 12.92 -25.39
N PHE A 31 -1.56 12.35 -24.26
CA PHE A 31 -2.27 11.06 -24.16
C PHE A 31 -3.55 11.26 -23.34
N ASP A 32 -4.64 10.56 -23.66
CA ASP A 32 -5.87 10.65 -22.86
C ASP A 32 -5.76 9.79 -21.59
N ASN A 33 -5.05 8.65 -21.66
CA ASN A 33 -4.84 7.72 -20.56
C ASN A 33 -3.52 6.91 -20.71
N ILE A 34 -3.25 6.01 -19.76
CA ILE A 34 -2.04 5.16 -19.79
C ILE A 34 -2.08 4.11 -20.91
N ASP A 35 -3.27 3.67 -21.33
CA ASP A 35 -3.43 2.67 -22.39
C ASP A 35 -3.00 3.30 -23.73
N ASP A 36 -3.35 4.56 -24.00
CA ASP A 36 -2.87 5.30 -25.19
C ASP A 36 -1.35 5.48 -25.17
N PHE A 37 -0.78 5.73 -23.98
CA PHE A 37 0.66 5.82 -23.81
C PHE A 37 1.34 4.47 -24.09
N ASN A 38 0.80 3.38 -23.54
CA ASN A 38 1.32 2.03 -23.78
C ASN A 38 1.20 1.64 -25.26
N GLU A 39 0.08 1.99 -25.92
CA GLU A 39 -0.12 1.77 -27.34
C GLU A 39 0.91 2.56 -28.18
N TYR A 40 1.18 3.81 -27.80
CA TYR A 40 2.24 4.61 -28.42
C TYR A 40 3.63 3.98 -28.28
N ILE A 41 4.01 3.57 -27.06
CA ILE A 41 5.30 2.91 -26.79
C ILE A 41 5.43 1.63 -27.61
N HIS A 42 4.39 0.79 -27.61
CA HIS A 42 4.37 -0.47 -28.35
C HIS A 42 4.44 -0.25 -29.87
N SER A 43 3.65 0.70 -30.40
CA SER A 43 3.58 0.98 -31.84
C SER A 43 4.89 1.54 -32.40
N ASN A 44 5.64 2.27 -31.57
CA ASN A 44 6.93 2.85 -31.95
C ASN A 44 8.13 1.97 -31.57
N LYS A 45 7.88 0.76 -31.04
CA LYS A 45 8.91 -0.19 -30.58
C LYS A 45 9.89 0.46 -29.59
N ILE A 46 9.35 1.30 -28.71
CA ILE A 46 10.13 1.97 -27.67
C ILE A 46 10.25 1.00 -26.49
N GLU A 47 11.47 0.73 -26.04
CA GLU A 47 11.73 -0.02 -24.83
C GLU A 47 11.55 0.89 -23.61
N CYS A 48 10.86 0.37 -22.59
CA CYS A 48 10.54 1.12 -21.40
C CYS A 48 11.23 0.50 -20.17
N PRO A 49 12.26 1.15 -19.61
CA PRO A 49 12.94 0.69 -18.42
C PRO A 49 12.01 0.54 -17.21
N ILE A 50 12.24 -0.50 -16.40
CA ILE A 50 11.43 -0.85 -15.22
C ILE A 50 11.47 0.25 -14.16
N ASP A 51 12.57 0.99 -14.04
CA ASP A 51 12.73 2.08 -13.10
C ASP A 51 11.83 3.30 -13.40
N LEU A 52 11.37 3.44 -14.64
CA LEU A 52 10.40 4.49 -15.02
C LEU A 52 8.94 4.07 -14.81
N GLU A 53 8.67 2.79 -14.51
CA GLU A 53 7.32 2.26 -14.38
C GLU A 53 6.50 3.00 -13.32
N GLU A 54 7.13 3.40 -12.21
CA GLU A 54 6.47 4.15 -11.13
C GLU A 54 6.20 5.61 -11.50
N SER A 55 7.08 6.23 -12.30
CA SER A 55 6.87 7.57 -12.83
C SER A 55 5.75 7.59 -13.86
N ILE A 56 5.73 6.63 -14.78
CA ILE A 56 4.67 6.47 -15.79
C ILE A 56 3.33 6.23 -15.10
N LYS A 57 3.29 5.27 -14.15
CA LYS A 57 2.11 5.05 -13.33
C LYS A 57 1.72 6.36 -12.64
N SER A 58 2.59 7.04 -11.91
CA SER A 58 2.24 8.30 -11.23
C SER A 58 1.70 9.39 -12.18
N ILE A 59 2.19 9.48 -13.42
CA ILE A 59 1.73 10.45 -14.40
C ILE A 59 0.33 10.10 -14.89
N PHE A 60 0.00 8.83 -15.09
CA PHE A 60 -1.30 8.42 -15.62
C PHE A 60 -2.28 7.81 -14.60
N ASP A 61 -1.82 7.59 -13.37
CA ASP A 61 -2.57 7.10 -12.21
C ASP A 61 -3.40 8.26 -11.69
N PHE A 62 -4.42 8.58 -12.48
CA PHE A 62 -5.62 9.16 -11.93
C PHE A 62 -6.29 8.09 -11.04
N THR A 63 -5.80 7.88 -9.83
CA THR A 63 -6.77 8.21 -8.78
C THR A 63 -7.12 9.63 -9.11
N GLU A 64 -8.37 9.90 -9.51
CA GLU A 64 -8.88 11.26 -9.63
C GLU A 64 -8.06 12.07 -8.62
N VAL A 65 -7.27 13.05 -9.09
CA VAL A 65 -6.90 14.11 -8.15
C VAL A 65 -8.28 14.58 -7.79
N GLU A 66 -8.80 14.02 -6.70
CA GLU A 66 -10.00 14.49 -6.08
C GLU A 66 -9.57 15.92 -5.91
N VAL A 67 -10.14 16.78 -6.74
CA VAL A 67 -10.41 18.13 -6.34
C VAL A 67 -11.37 17.90 -5.17
N ASN A 68 -10.81 17.44 -4.06
CA ASN A 68 -11.39 17.52 -2.77
C ASN A 68 -11.60 19.02 -2.71
N GLU A 69 -12.87 19.42 -2.83
CA GLU A 69 -13.29 20.73 -2.37
C GLU A 69 -12.53 20.98 -1.08
N LEU A 70 -11.95 22.17 -0.94
CA LEU A 70 -11.12 22.54 0.19
C LEU A 70 -11.86 22.17 1.49
N SER A 71 -11.58 20.98 2.00
CA SER A 71 -12.27 20.42 3.15
C SER A 71 -11.40 20.75 4.32
N GLU A 72 -11.82 21.77 5.05
CA GLU A 72 -11.14 22.15 6.28
C GLU A 72 -11.32 21.04 7.31
N TYR A 73 -10.23 20.33 7.60
CA TYR A 73 -10.19 19.44 8.75
C TYR A 73 -10.08 20.28 10.02
N LYS A 74 -10.94 20.01 11.01
CA LYS A 74 -10.75 20.58 12.35
C LYS A 74 -9.77 19.70 13.12
N ILE A 75 -8.49 19.98 12.93
CA ILE A 75 -7.42 19.26 13.62
C ILE A 75 -6.90 20.12 14.76
N LYS A 76 -7.06 19.64 15.99
CA LYS A 76 -6.36 20.22 17.12
C LYS A 76 -4.95 19.64 17.11
N HIS A 77 -3.94 20.49 17.06
CA HIS A 77 -2.55 20.10 17.23
C HIS A 77 -1.89 20.95 18.31
N TRP A 78 -0.91 20.37 19.00
CA TRP A 78 -0.10 21.07 19.98
C TRP A 78 1.30 20.49 20.01
N VAL A 79 2.22 21.21 20.63
CA VAL A 79 3.59 20.76 20.82
C VAL A 79 3.82 20.59 22.31
N SER A 80 4.30 19.42 22.71
CA SER A 80 4.83 19.18 24.05
C SER A 80 6.30 18.83 23.99
N ASN A 81 7.03 19.03 25.09
CA ASN A 81 8.39 18.54 25.24
C ASN A 81 8.37 17.47 26.32
N ARG A 82 8.85 16.27 26.01
CA ARG A 82 9.02 15.21 27.00
C ARG A 82 10.47 14.77 27.06
N SER A 83 10.91 14.38 28.25
CA SER A 83 12.22 13.75 28.41
C SER A 83 12.24 12.39 27.71
N TYR A 84 13.40 11.96 27.23
CA TYR A 84 13.52 10.61 26.68
C TYR A 84 13.21 9.52 27.71
N GLY A 85 13.45 9.77 29.00
CA GLY A 85 13.02 8.88 30.08
C GLY A 85 11.51 8.68 30.09
N GLU A 86 10.75 9.78 30.16
CA GLU A 86 9.28 9.72 30.12
C GLU A 86 8.77 9.08 28.83
N LEU A 87 9.37 9.42 27.68
CA LEU A 87 9.00 8.83 26.39
C LEU A 87 9.20 7.31 26.36
N ILE A 88 10.28 6.81 26.96
CA ILE A 88 10.54 5.37 27.09
C ILE A 88 9.48 4.76 28.00
N ASP A 89 9.18 5.37 29.14
CA ASP A 89 8.18 4.84 30.08
C ASP A 89 6.79 4.77 29.43
N MET A 90 6.37 5.82 28.72
CA MET A 90 5.11 5.83 27.95
C MET A 90 5.08 4.72 26.88
N PHE A 91 6.21 4.45 26.23
CA PHE A 91 6.33 3.41 25.23
C PHE A 91 6.25 1.99 25.83
N GLU A 92 6.93 1.76 26.96
CA GLU A 92 6.92 0.47 27.65
C GLU A 92 5.58 0.16 28.33
N ASN A 93 4.82 1.19 28.74
CA ASN A 93 3.51 1.06 29.37
C ASN A 93 2.34 0.97 28.37
N GLU A 94 2.63 0.86 27.07
CA GLU A 94 1.63 0.85 25.99
C GLU A 94 0.74 2.13 25.95
N GLU A 95 1.25 3.26 26.45
CA GLU A 95 0.61 4.58 26.28
C GLU A 95 0.91 5.15 24.89
N ILE A 96 2.08 4.82 24.33
CA ILE A 96 2.42 5.06 22.92
C ILE A 96 2.38 3.73 22.18
N LEU A 97 1.31 3.52 21.42
CA LEU A 97 1.13 2.36 20.58
C LEU A 97 1.91 2.53 19.28
N VAL A 98 2.72 1.54 18.97
CA VAL A 98 3.26 1.34 17.63
C VAL A 98 2.25 0.50 16.86
N PRO A 99 1.77 0.95 15.69
CA PRO A 99 1.02 0.07 14.82
C PRO A 99 1.82 -1.22 14.56
N LYS A 100 1.28 -2.39 14.90
CA LYS A 100 2.03 -3.66 14.90
C LYS A 100 2.59 -4.05 13.52
N MET A 101 2.16 -3.36 12.46
CA MET A 101 2.63 -3.56 11.09
C MET A 101 3.45 -2.40 10.50
N GLN A 102 3.85 -1.44 11.32
CA GLN A 102 4.91 -0.51 10.97
C GLN A 102 6.17 -1.32 10.64
N ARG A 103 6.96 -0.88 9.64
CA ARG A 103 8.11 -1.62 9.10
C ARG A 103 8.97 -2.20 10.24
N ASN A 104 9.46 -3.43 10.07
CA ASN A 104 10.46 -4.04 10.95
C ASN A 104 11.54 -3.00 11.33
N PHE A 105 12.11 -3.14 12.52
CA PHE A 105 13.27 -2.31 12.88
C PHE A 105 14.38 -2.51 11.83
N VAL A 106 14.70 -1.45 11.08
CA VAL A 106 15.62 -1.49 9.92
C VAL A 106 16.87 -0.63 10.11
N TRP A 107 16.97 0.09 11.23
CA TRP A 107 18.18 0.83 11.53
C TRP A 107 19.33 -0.13 11.85
N ASP A 108 20.45 0.07 11.18
CA ASP A 108 21.69 -0.61 11.54
C ASP A 108 22.27 -0.04 12.85
N SER A 109 23.25 -0.76 13.41
CA SER A 109 23.93 -0.34 14.64
C SER A 109 24.55 1.05 14.55
N LEU A 110 24.99 1.49 13.36
CA LEU A 110 25.61 2.79 13.16
C LEU A 110 24.59 3.93 13.27
N LYS A 111 23.43 3.81 12.63
CA LYS A 111 22.32 4.77 12.72
C LYS A 111 21.82 4.90 14.16
N CYS A 112 21.63 3.77 14.83
CA CYS A 112 21.27 3.72 16.25
C CYS A 112 22.29 4.49 17.11
N SER A 113 23.57 4.21 16.89
CA SER A 113 24.66 4.81 17.67
C SER A 113 24.77 6.31 17.44
N ARG A 114 24.57 6.79 16.20
CA ARG A 114 24.57 8.22 15.87
C ARG A 114 23.42 8.98 16.56
N LEU A 115 22.24 8.36 16.70
CA LEU A 115 21.16 8.97 17.47
C LEU A 115 21.57 9.19 18.93
N ILE A 116 22.13 8.16 19.58
CA ILE A 116 22.57 8.25 20.98
C ILE A 116 23.69 9.29 21.13
N GLU A 117 24.65 9.30 20.20
CA GLU A 117 25.72 10.30 20.16
C GLU A 117 25.16 11.72 20.03
N SER A 118 24.24 11.97 19.11
CA SER A 118 23.59 13.27 18.94
C SER A 118 22.90 13.76 20.21
N ILE A 119 22.24 12.87 20.95
CA ILE A 119 21.59 13.21 22.23
C ILE A 119 22.62 13.59 23.30
N ILE A 120 23.73 12.86 23.37
CA ILE A 120 24.83 13.16 24.30
C ILE A 120 25.46 14.52 23.96
N LEU A 121 25.69 14.78 22.67
CA LEU A 121 26.22 16.04 22.15
C LEU A 121 25.24 17.21 22.30
N GLY A 122 23.95 16.95 22.52
CA GLY A 122 22.91 17.98 22.60
C GLY A 122 22.52 18.54 21.24
N LEU A 123 22.71 17.78 20.16
CA LEU A 123 22.27 18.16 18.82
C LEU A 123 20.74 18.07 18.72
N PRO A 124 20.10 18.94 17.92
CA PRO A 124 18.66 18.88 17.71
C PRO A 124 18.27 17.57 17.01
N ILE A 125 17.29 16.87 17.58
CA ILE A 125 16.67 15.67 16.97
C ILE A 125 15.31 16.10 16.42
N PRO A 126 14.93 15.65 15.20
CA PRO A 126 13.60 15.97 14.66
C PRO A 126 12.48 15.55 15.62
N PRO A 127 11.32 16.25 15.61
CA PRO A 127 10.20 15.93 16.48
C PRO A 127 9.64 14.53 16.18
N LEU A 128 8.88 13.99 17.15
CA LEU A 128 8.05 12.80 16.95
C LEU A 128 6.61 13.24 16.69
N PHE A 129 5.89 12.48 15.86
CA PHE A 129 4.49 12.76 15.56
C PHE A 129 3.60 11.71 16.22
N LEU A 130 2.63 12.16 16.99
CA LEU A 130 1.71 11.33 17.76
C LEU A 130 0.27 11.70 17.43
N LEU A 131 -0.56 10.69 17.16
CA LEU A 131 -2.00 10.84 17.08
C LEU A 131 -2.60 10.47 18.43
N GLU A 132 -3.32 11.39 19.06
CA GLU A 132 -4.10 11.07 20.27
C GLU A 132 -5.34 10.25 19.87
N ILE A 133 -5.42 9.01 20.34
CA ILE A 133 -6.52 8.07 20.03
C ILE A 133 -7.53 7.96 21.18
N ASP A 134 -7.07 8.18 22.41
CA ASP A 134 -7.87 8.16 23.65
C ASP A 134 -7.14 9.00 24.72
N ASP A 135 -7.78 9.26 25.86
CA ASP A 135 -7.20 10.10 26.92
C ASP A 135 -5.82 9.57 27.36
N ASN A 136 -4.77 10.34 27.06
CA ASN A 136 -3.36 10.00 27.28
C ASN A 136 -2.87 8.72 26.57
N LYS A 137 -3.57 8.26 25.53
CA LYS A 137 -3.10 7.19 24.64
C LYS A 137 -2.86 7.71 23.23
N TYR A 138 -1.71 7.31 22.69
CA TYR A 138 -1.20 7.83 21.44
C TYR A 138 -0.84 6.71 20.48
N GLU A 139 -1.05 6.95 19.19
CA GLU A 139 -0.50 6.14 18.11
C GLU A 139 0.71 6.86 17.51
N LEU A 140 1.84 6.17 17.39
CA LEU A 140 3.07 6.72 16.84
C LEU A 140 3.01 6.81 15.31
N ILE A 141 2.94 8.04 14.79
CA ILE A 141 2.83 8.34 13.35
C ILE A 141 4.22 8.39 12.71
N ASP A 142 5.18 9.04 13.36
CA ASP A 142 6.58 9.08 12.92
C ASP A 142 7.55 9.01 14.11
N GLY A 143 8.67 8.33 13.87
CA GLY A 143 9.77 8.22 14.82
C GLY A 143 9.93 6.85 15.49
N PHE A 144 9.25 5.82 15.00
CA PHE A 144 9.38 4.43 15.48
C PHE A 144 10.83 4.00 15.69
N GLN A 145 11.70 4.17 14.68
CA GLN A 145 13.10 3.75 14.79
C GLN A 145 13.85 4.50 15.91
N ARG A 146 13.51 5.78 16.17
CA ARG A 146 14.13 6.60 17.23
C ARG A 146 13.67 6.15 18.62
N VAL A 147 12.36 6.00 18.83
CA VAL A 147 11.80 5.58 20.12
C VAL A 147 12.27 4.16 20.47
N THR A 148 12.21 3.22 19.52
CA THR A 148 12.68 1.84 19.71
C THR A 148 14.18 1.78 20.01
N THR A 149 15.01 2.58 19.31
CA THR A 149 16.46 2.67 19.60
C THR A 149 16.70 3.10 21.04
N LEU A 150 15.95 4.10 21.52
CA LEU A 150 16.10 4.65 22.86
C LEU A 150 15.67 3.67 23.94
N SER A 151 14.47 3.10 23.82
CA SER A 151 13.96 2.08 24.72
C SER A 151 14.94 0.90 24.81
N ASN A 152 15.31 0.32 23.67
CA ASN A 152 16.16 -0.87 23.64
C ASN A 152 17.55 -0.61 24.23
N PHE A 153 18.17 0.53 23.93
CA PHE A 153 19.49 0.86 24.48
C PHE A 153 19.45 1.03 26.00
N VAL A 154 18.50 1.83 26.51
CA VAL A 154 18.37 2.13 27.93
C VAL A 154 18.02 0.87 28.73
N ASN A 155 17.14 0.02 28.19
CA ASN A 155 16.72 -1.24 28.80
C ASN A 155 17.71 -2.39 28.59
N SER A 156 18.90 -2.11 28.03
CA SER A 156 19.97 -3.11 27.79
C SER A 156 19.51 -4.29 26.92
N ARG A 157 18.64 -4.03 25.95
CA ARG A 157 18.13 -5.00 24.97
C ARG A 157 18.92 -4.91 23.65
N PRO A 158 18.86 -5.94 22.77
CA PRO A 158 19.36 -5.81 21.40
C PRO A 158 18.73 -4.63 20.65
N TRP A 159 19.43 -4.06 19.66
CA TRP A 159 18.89 -2.94 18.85
C TRP A 159 17.54 -3.28 18.21
N ASN A 160 17.42 -4.51 17.70
CA ASN A 160 16.24 -5.06 17.04
C ASN A 160 15.36 -5.89 17.99
N TYR A 161 15.40 -5.61 19.29
CA TYR A 161 14.55 -6.33 20.23
C TYR A 161 13.07 -6.11 19.91
N GLU A 162 12.36 -7.23 19.88
CA GLU A 162 10.91 -7.33 19.72
C GLU A 162 10.41 -8.43 20.65
N GLU A 163 9.40 -8.09 21.45
CA GLU A 163 8.79 -8.99 22.41
C GLU A 163 8.19 -10.22 21.72
N GLY A 164 8.36 -11.40 22.33
CA GLY A 164 7.91 -12.69 21.77
C GLY A 164 8.74 -13.20 20.57
N LYS A 165 9.48 -12.36 19.85
CA LYS A 165 10.28 -12.78 18.67
C LYS A 165 11.78 -12.89 18.96
N THR A 166 12.32 -12.07 19.86
CA THR A 166 13.77 -12.01 20.11
C THR A 166 14.21 -13.05 21.13
N LYS A 167 14.90 -14.10 20.68
CA LYS A 167 15.35 -15.21 21.55
C LYS A 167 16.63 -14.92 22.33
N LYS A 168 17.53 -14.07 21.82
CA LYS A 168 18.85 -13.78 22.42
C LYS A 168 18.90 -12.35 22.95
N MET A 169 19.08 -12.21 24.25
CA MET A 169 19.18 -10.91 24.94
C MET A 169 20.63 -10.44 25.03
N ILE A 170 21.19 -10.01 23.91
CA ILE A 170 22.52 -9.39 23.86
C ILE A 170 22.35 -7.87 23.90
N PRO A 171 22.83 -7.16 24.95
CA PRO A 171 22.65 -5.72 25.05
C PRO A 171 23.27 -4.97 23.87
N ALA A 172 22.51 -3.99 23.37
CA ALA A 172 22.97 -3.04 22.37
C ALA A 172 24.28 -2.35 22.81
N LYS A 173 25.24 -2.29 21.88
CA LYS A 173 26.50 -1.57 22.03
C LYS A 173 26.61 -0.49 20.97
N LEU A 174 27.14 0.66 21.37
CA LEU A 174 27.46 1.74 20.44
C LEU A 174 28.57 1.29 19.47
N SER A 175 28.46 1.72 18.22
CA SER A 175 29.43 1.43 17.16
C SER A 175 30.84 1.93 17.51
N GLY A 176 31.88 1.31 16.96
CA GLY A 176 33.24 1.85 17.03
C GLY A 176 33.43 3.16 16.24
N LYS A 177 32.42 3.58 15.45
CA LYS A 177 32.45 4.78 14.59
C LYS A 177 31.77 6.01 15.22
N VAL A 178 31.52 6.01 16.53
CA VAL A 178 31.12 7.20 17.30
C VAL A 178 32.29 7.71 18.14
N ALA A 179 32.11 8.82 18.86
CA ALA A 179 33.12 9.41 19.72
C ALA A 179 33.78 8.38 20.64
N LYS A 180 35.12 8.47 20.76
CA LYS A 180 35.97 7.49 21.45
C LYS A 180 35.52 7.22 22.89
N GLU A 181 34.97 8.24 23.55
CA GLU A 181 34.51 8.20 24.95
C GLU A 181 33.30 7.28 25.15
N ILE A 182 32.49 7.06 24.10
CA ILE A 182 31.25 6.28 24.15
C ILE A 182 31.29 5.03 23.26
N ALA A 183 32.27 4.93 22.35
CA ALA A 183 32.42 3.82 21.43
C ALA A 183 32.45 2.46 22.13
N ASN A 184 31.74 1.47 21.55
CA ASN A 184 31.64 0.09 22.03
C ASN A 184 31.03 -0.09 23.45
N LYS A 185 30.48 0.97 24.05
CA LYS A 185 29.82 0.89 25.36
C LYS A 185 28.34 0.53 25.22
N THR A 186 27.85 -0.26 26.17
CA THR A 186 26.41 -0.41 26.45
C THR A 186 25.93 0.77 27.30
N PHE A 187 24.62 0.97 27.43
CA PHE A 187 24.08 2.02 28.30
C PHE A 187 24.63 1.95 29.73
N LYS A 188 24.69 0.74 30.32
CA LYS A 188 25.23 0.52 31.68
C LYS A 188 26.71 0.88 31.81
N ASN A 189 27.49 0.75 30.75
CA ASN A 189 28.94 1.03 30.73
C ASN A 189 29.28 2.48 30.39
N LEU A 190 28.30 3.31 30.03
CA LEU A 190 28.49 4.75 29.87
C LEU A 190 28.78 5.42 31.21
N GLU A 191 29.50 6.54 31.20
CA GLU A 191 29.64 7.37 32.40
C GLU A 191 28.27 7.88 32.87
N LYS A 192 28.11 8.07 34.18
CA LYS A 192 26.84 8.51 34.78
C LYS A 192 26.32 9.82 34.17
N LYS A 193 27.22 10.73 33.79
CA LYS A 193 26.87 11.98 33.11
C LYS A 193 26.16 11.74 31.77
N HIS A 194 26.63 10.76 30.98
CA HIS A 194 26.04 10.40 29.68
C HIS A 194 24.72 9.65 29.85
N GLN A 195 24.65 8.73 30.82
CA GLN A 195 23.39 8.05 31.16
C GLN A 195 22.29 9.06 31.55
N ALA A 196 22.64 10.03 32.40
CA ALA A 196 21.73 11.09 32.82
C ALA A 196 21.35 12.00 31.65
N LYS A 197 22.30 12.37 30.79
CA LYS A 197 22.05 13.19 29.59
C LYS A 197 21.06 12.49 28.64
N ILE A 198 21.26 11.20 28.36
CA ILE A 198 20.34 10.43 27.52
C ILE A 198 18.91 10.45 28.09
N LYS A 199 18.74 10.19 29.39
CA LYS A 199 17.40 10.13 30.00
C LYS A 199 16.71 11.50 30.14
N ARG A 200 17.48 12.56 30.44
CA ARG A 200 16.94 13.89 30.79
C ARG A 200 16.83 14.84 29.60
N SER A 201 17.56 14.60 28.51
CA SER A 201 17.35 15.35 27.27
C SER A 201 15.91 15.18 26.80
N THR A 202 15.36 16.26 26.24
CA THR A 202 13.97 16.31 25.80
C THR A 202 13.87 16.28 24.28
N ILE A 203 12.74 15.78 23.78
CA ILE A 203 12.37 15.82 22.37
C ILE A 203 11.00 16.50 22.21
N PRO A 204 10.81 17.35 21.19
CA PRO A 204 9.50 17.88 20.89
C PRO A 204 8.60 16.77 20.33
N LEU A 205 7.37 16.71 20.83
CA LEU A 205 6.29 15.88 20.33
C LEU A 205 5.28 16.80 19.65
N ILE A 206 4.98 16.51 18.39
CA ILE A 206 3.86 17.12 17.66
C ILE A 206 2.69 16.17 17.81
N GLU A 207 1.75 16.54 18.67
CA GLU A 207 0.57 15.76 18.97
C GLU A 207 -0.63 16.36 18.22
N PHE A 208 -1.49 15.50 17.70
CA PHE A 208 -2.70 15.95 17.03
C PHE A 208 -3.88 15.01 17.26
N LYS A 209 -5.08 15.59 17.18
CA LYS A 209 -6.37 14.92 17.27
C LYS A 209 -7.31 15.50 16.21
N GLN A 210 -7.97 14.62 15.45
CA GLN A 210 -9.02 15.01 14.50
C GLN A 210 -10.32 15.22 15.30
N LEU A 211 -10.86 16.44 15.26
CA LEU A 211 -12.15 16.77 15.89
C LEU A 211 -13.31 16.63 14.89
N ASP A 212 -13.07 16.90 13.61
CA ASP A 212 -14.06 16.84 12.54
C ASP A 212 -13.35 16.71 11.17
N PRO A 213 -13.91 15.96 10.20
CA PRO A 213 -15.00 14.98 10.34
C PRO A 213 -14.66 13.85 11.32
N LEU A 214 -15.65 13.14 11.87
CA LEU A 214 -15.44 11.96 12.73
C LEU A 214 -14.98 10.70 11.95
N ASN A 215 -14.33 10.90 10.80
CA ASN A 215 -13.71 9.84 10.01
C ASN A 215 -12.19 9.81 10.27
N PHE A 216 -11.46 8.98 9.52
CA PHE A 216 -10.01 8.82 9.71
C PHE A 216 -9.15 9.52 8.64
N ASP A 217 -9.75 10.25 7.70
CA ASP A 217 -9.07 10.73 6.49
C ASP A 217 -7.89 11.67 6.79
N SER A 218 -8.00 12.50 7.83
CA SER A 218 -6.93 13.43 8.19
C SER A 218 -5.69 12.72 8.73
N LYS A 219 -5.86 11.58 9.42
CA LYS A 219 -4.76 10.73 9.88
C LYS A 219 -3.97 10.18 8.68
N TYR A 220 -4.67 9.70 7.65
CA TYR A 220 -4.06 9.20 6.40
C TYR A 220 -3.28 10.31 5.69
N LEU A 221 -3.90 11.49 5.55
CA LEU A 221 -3.28 12.62 4.87
C LEU A 221 -2.03 13.14 5.60
N ILE A 222 -2.09 13.27 6.93
CA ILE A 222 -0.94 13.70 7.74
C ILE A 222 0.19 12.68 7.64
N PHE A 223 -0.12 11.39 7.78
CA PHE A 223 0.87 10.34 7.67
C PHE A 223 1.52 10.32 6.28
N GLU A 224 0.74 10.47 5.20
CA GLU A 224 1.28 10.57 3.83
C GLU A 224 2.22 11.77 3.68
N ARG A 225 1.82 12.96 4.17
CA ARG A 225 2.60 14.21 4.06
C ARG A 225 3.85 14.25 4.94
N ILE A 226 3.85 13.57 6.09
CA ILE A 226 5.06 13.46 6.91
C ILE A 226 6.05 12.50 6.23
N ASN A 227 5.55 11.40 5.66
CA ASN A 227 6.41 10.39 5.05
C ASN A 227 6.89 10.74 3.64
N THR A 228 6.34 11.76 2.97
CA THR A 228 6.76 12.19 1.61
C THR A 228 8.21 12.65 1.50
N GLY A 229 8.85 13.07 2.61
CA GLY A 229 10.29 13.40 2.62
C GLY A 229 11.22 12.17 2.74
N SER A 230 10.66 10.96 2.86
CA SER A 230 11.38 9.69 3.02
C SER A 230 10.94 8.67 1.96
N VAL A 231 11.28 7.38 2.10
CA VAL A 231 10.78 6.33 1.17
C VAL A 231 9.25 6.28 1.26
N ARG A 232 8.57 6.86 0.26
CA ARG A 232 7.12 6.98 0.16
C ARG A 232 6.46 5.63 0.40
N LEU A 233 5.58 5.58 1.42
CA LEU A 233 4.74 4.43 1.67
C LEU A 233 3.62 4.42 0.62
N ASN A 234 3.32 3.26 0.05
CA ASN A 234 2.17 3.13 -0.84
C ASN A 234 0.85 3.08 -0.06
N PRO A 235 -0.31 3.26 -0.71
CA PRO A 235 -1.60 3.26 -0.03
C PRO A 235 -1.88 2.03 0.85
N MET A 236 -1.48 0.83 0.43
CA MET A 236 -1.59 -0.38 1.26
C MET A 236 -0.74 -0.34 2.50
N GLN A 237 0.51 0.08 2.40
CA GLN A 237 1.41 0.21 3.54
C GLN A 237 0.91 1.28 4.54
N ILE A 238 0.24 2.31 4.04
CA ILE A 238 -0.45 3.30 4.88
C ILE A 238 -1.64 2.65 5.60
N ARG A 239 -2.56 1.97 4.89
CA ARG A 239 -3.72 1.25 5.50
C ARG A 239 -3.29 0.22 6.53
N LYS A 240 -2.26 -0.55 6.19
CA LYS A 240 -1.60 -1.52 7.08
C LYS A 240 -1.18 -0.89 8.40
N SER A 241 -0.69 0.35 8.36
CA SER A 241 -0.25 1.08 9.55
C SER A 241 -1.44 1.68 10.30
N LEU A 242 -2.36 2.37 9.63
CA LEU A 242 -3.35 3.21 10.30
C LEU A 242 -4.65 2.47 10.69
N SER A 243 -5.08 1.48 9.90
CA SER A 243 -6.24 0.60 10.18
C SER A 243 -5.85 -0.72 10.83
N TYR A 244 -4.70 -0.79 11.49
CA TYR A 244 -4.26 -2.06 12.08
C TYR A 244 -5.26 -2.55 13.14
N GLY A 245 -5.65 -3.83 13.03
CA GLY A 245 -6.54 -4.53 13.95
C GLY A 245 -6.68 -5.98 13.50
N THR A 246 -7.61 -6.72 14.11
CA THR A 246 -7.84 -8.14 13.82
C THR A 246 -8.02 -8.42 12.33
N PHE A 247 -8.75 -7.56 11.61
CA PHE A 247 -8.98 -7.73 10.19
C PHE A 247 -7.70 -7.69 9.37
N ILE A 248 -6.89 -6.63 9.52
CA ILE A 248 -5.62 -6.52 8.79
C ILE A 248 -4.67 -7.67 9.17
N GLN A 249 -4.62 -8.06 10.44
CA GLN A 249 -3.79 -9.17 10.88
C GLN A 249 -4.17 -10.47 10.16
N GLU A 250 -5.45 -10.85 10.20
CA GLU A 250 -5.92 -12.08 9.55
C GLU A 250 -5.76 -12.03 8.02
N VAL A 251 -5.89 -10.85 7.39
CA VAL A 251 -5.64 -10.68 5.95
C VAL A 251 -4.20 -11.06 5.60
N TYR A 252 -3.22 -10.54 6.33
CA TYR A 252 -1.81 -10.86 6.07
C TYR A 252 -1.53 -12.33 6.35
N GLU A 253 -1.98 -12.87 7.49
CA GLU A 253 -1.78 -14.28 7.84
C GLU A 253 -2.36 -15.23 6.77
N PHE A 254 -3.56 -14.92 6.26
CA PHE A 254 -4.20 -15.70 5.21
C PHE A 254 -3.46 -15.56 3.88
N VAL A 255 -3.29 -14.33 3.36
CA VAL A 255 -2.73 -14.08 2.03
C VAL A 255 -1.28 -14.53 1.93
N ASP A 256 -0.48 -14.35 2.99
CA ASP A 256 0.91 -14.78 3.00
C ASP A 256 1.05 -16.32 2.88
N GLY A 257 0.02 -17.07 3.26
CA GLY A 257 -0.04 -18.53 3.14
C GLY A 257 -0.41 -19.06 1.75
N ILE A 258 -0.80 -18.19 0.80
CA ILE A 258 -1.30 -18.61 -0.52
C ILE A 258 -0.21 -18.48 -1.58
N GLU A 259 0.51 -19.57 -1.83
CA GLU A 259 1.59 -19.60 -2.84
C GLU A 259 1.08 -19.28 -4.25
N GLY A 260 -0.09 -19.82 -4.62
CA GLY A 260 -0.71 -19.57 -5.92
C GLY A 260 -0.99 -18.09 -6.19
N LEU A 261 -1.38 -17.33 -5.16
CA LEU A 261 -1.63 -15.89 -5.29
C LEU A 261 -0.32 -15.12 -5.47
N ARG A 262 0.74 -15.49 -4.72
CA ARG A 262 2.05 -14.84 -4.86
C ARG A 262 2.63 -15.00 -6.27
N LYS A 263 2.41 -16.13 -6.93
CA LYS A 263 2.91 -16.39 -8.31
C LYS A 263 2.37 -15.42 -9.36
N ILE A 264 1.18 -14.86 -9.13
CA ILE A 264 0.56 -13.90 -10.06
C ILE A 264 1.26 -12.53 -10.02
N PHE A 265 1.97 -12.20 -8.93
CA PHE A 265 2.58 -10.90 -8.74
C PHE A 265 4.11 -10.97 -8.86
N SER A 266 4.72 -9.94 -9.46
CA SER A 266 6.17 -9.80 -9.48
C SER A 266 6.73 -9.62 -8.06
N ILE A 267 8.01 -9.97 -7.86
CA ILE A 267 8.72 -9.81 -6.57
C ILE A 267 8.63 -8.37 -6.07
N ASN A 268 8.71 -7.38 -6.97
CA ASN A 268 8.59 -5.97 -6.61
C ASN A 268 7.17 -5.61 -6.15
N ASN A 269 6.14 -6.14 -6.81
CA ASN A 269 4.74 -5.96 -6.40
C ASN A 269 4.45 -6.62 -5.05
N ILE A 270 5.04 -7.78 -4.78
CA ILE A 270 4.95 -8.44 -3.47
C ILE A 270 5.56 -7.57 -2.36
N LYS A 271 6.78 -7.02 -2.57
CA LYS A 271 7.43 -6.12 -1.61
C LYS A 271 6.63 -4.83 -1.35
N LYS A 272 5.80 -4.43 -2.30
CA LYS A 272 4.88 -3.29 -2.22
C LYS A 272 3.49 -3.70 -1.72
N ASP A 273 3.28 -4.89 -1.18
CA ASP A 273 1.99 -5.37 -0.66
C ASP A 273 0.85 -5.33 -1.71
N ALA A 274 1.16 -5.38 -3.01
CA ALA A 274 0.14 -5.30 -4.08
C ALA A 274 -0.82 -6.49 -4.07
N HIS A 275 -0.32 -7.69 -3.78
CA HIS A 275 -1.12 -8.91 -3.60
C HIS A 275 -2.08 -8.81 -2.40
N ILE A 276 -1.65 -8.15 -1.32
CA ILE A 276 -2.51 -7.86 -0.16
C ILE A 276 -3.61 -6.88 -0.56
N GLU A 277 -3.26 -5.81 -1.27
CA GLU A 277 -4.24 -4.84 -1.76
C GLU A 277 -5.24 -5.49 -2.71
N ALA A 278 -4.81 -6.37 -3.62
CA ALA A 278 -5.69 -7.09 -4.53
C ALA A 278 -6.71 -7.98 -3.78
N PHE A 279 -6.27 -8.64 -2.69
CA PHE A 279 -7.17 -9.39 -1.82
C PHE A 279 -8.20 -8.48 -1.12
N ILE A 280 -7.74 -7.37 -0.51
CA ILE A 280 -8.62 -6.41 0.18
C ILE A 280 -9.61 -5.78 -0.81
N ARG A 281 -9.15 -5.47 -2.02
CA ARG A 281 -9.99 -5.00 -3.12
C ARG A 281 -11.06 -6.01 -3.50
N THR A 282 -10.73 -7.30 -3.56
CA THR A 282 -11.69 -8.37 -3.85
C THR A 282 -12.79 -8.46 -2.78
N ILE A 283 -12.42 -8.52 -1.49
CA ILE A 283 -13.42 -8.62 -0.41
C ILE A 283 -14.28 -7.34 -0.32
N CYS A 284 -13.66 -6.16 -0.48
CA CYS A 284 -14.39 -4.90 -0.53
C CYS A 284 -15.36 -4.84 -1.70
N PHE A 285 -14.94 -5.25 -2.91
CA PHE A 285 -15.79 -5.28 -4.10
C PHE A 285 -16.96 -6.26 -3.94
N TYR A 286 -16.69 -7.43 -3.36
CA TYR A 286 -17.70 -8.43 -3.03
C TYR A 286 -18.74 -7.90 -2.03
N ASP A 287 -18.31 -7.28 -0.93
CA ASP A 287 -19.21 -6.72 0.08
C ASP A 287 -20.01 -5.52 -0.44
N LEU A 288 -19.44 -4.73 -1.35
CA LEU A 288 -20.07 -3.55 -1.94
C LEU A 288 -21.16 -3.94 -2.96
N PHE A 289 -20.86 -4.86 -3.88
CA PHE A 289 -21.74 -5.14 -5.03
C PHE A 289 -22.54 -6.44 -4.94
N PHE A 290 -21.95 -7.50 -4.40
CA PHE A 290 -22.58 -8.83 -4.34
C PHE A 290 -23.35 -9.02 -3.03
N LYS A 291 -22.68 -8.91 -1.87
CA LYS A 291 -23.30 -9.09 -0.56
C LYS A 291 -24.09 -7.87 -0.09
N LYS A 292 -23.70 -6.67 -0.54
CA LYS A 292 -24.29 -5.37 -0.18
C LYS A 292 -24.32 -5.12 1.33
N THR A 293 -23.28 -5.57 2.04
CA THR A 293 -23.10 -5.39 3.50
C THR A 293 -22.26 -4.17 3.85
N PHE A 294 -21.71 -3.50 2.85
CA PHE A 294 -20.93 -2.28 2.99
C PHE A 294 -21.34 -1.26 1.93
N SER A 295 -21.27 0.02 2.27
CA SER A 295 -21.46 1.14 1.35
C SER A 295 -20.43 2.22 1.69
N SER A 296 -19.67 2.66 0.70
CA SER A 296 -18.72 3.78 0.87
C SER A 296 -19.46 5.11 0.84
N LYS A 297 -19.08 6.02 1.74
CA LYS A 297 -19.50 7.43 1.68
C LYS A 297 -18.56 8.27 0.82
N ASN A 298 -17.33 7.79 0.66
CA ASN A 298 -16.30 8.47 -0.10
C ASN A 298 -16.23 7.95 -1.54
N LYS A 299 -15.79 8.82 -2.45
CA LYS A 299 -15.50 8.45 -3.85
C LYS A 299 -14.06 7.93 -3.98
N GLY A 300 -13.80 7.22 -5.07
CA GLY A 300 -12.48 6.69 -5.38
C GLY A 300 -12.11 5.42 -4.60
N ILE A 301 -11.32 4.56 -5.25
CA ILE A 301 -10.91 3.27 -4.70
C ILE A 301 -10.05 3.41 -3.44
N LYS A 302 -9.16 4.42 -3.39
CA LYS A 302 -8.28 4.67 -2.25
C LYS A 302 -9.09 4.94 -0.98
N ASN A 303 -10.03 5.88 -1.02
CA ASN A 303 -10.82 6.26 0.14
C ASN A 303 -11.83 5.18 0.52
N THR A 304 -12.43 4.51 -0.47
CA THR A 304 -13.31 3.36 -0.25
C THR A 304 -12.60 2.26 0.54
N LEU A 305 -11.36 1.92 0.16
CA LEU A 305 -10.57 0.91 0.87
C LEU A 305 -10.14 1.39 2.26
N ASN A 306 -9.82 2.68 2.45
CA ASN A 306 -9.53 3.22 3.78
C ASN A 306 -10.75 3.07 4.70
N GLU A 307 -11.94 3.48 4.23
CA GLU A 307 -13.20 3.35 4.98
C GLU A 307 -13.51 1.87 5.28
N TYR A 308 -13.32 0.98 4.30
CA TYR A 308 -13.55 -0.45 4.46
C TYR A 308 -12.63 -1.09 5.50
N CYS A 309 -11.33 -0.75 5.50
CA CYS A 309 -10.37 -1.24 6.48
C CYS A 309 -10.69 -0.73 7.90
N GLU A 310 -11.06 0.53 8.07
CA GLU A 310 -11.47 1.08 9.38
C GLU A 310 -12.78 0.46 9.86
N TYR A 311 -13.78 0.31 8.96
CA TYR A 311 -15.06 -0.32 9.27
C TYR A 311 -14.93 -1.77 9.73
N ASN A 312 -13.92 -2.49 9.22
CA ASN A 312 -13.66 -3.88 9.57
C ASN A 312 -12.54 -4.06 10.60
N LYS A 313 -11.87 -2.99 11.07
CA LYS A 313 -10.65 -3.04 11.89
C LYS A 313 -10.63 -4.14 12.96
N ASN A 314 -11.71 -4.28 13.72
CA ASN A 314 -11.83 -5.23 14.83
C ASN A 314 -12.68 -6.47 14.52
N LYS A 315 -12.94 -6.77 13.25
CA LYS A 315 -13.73 -7.92 12.81
C LYS A 315 -12.83 -9.03 12.29
N ASN A 316 -13.29 -10.27 12.42
CA ASN A 316 -12.62 -11.43 11.83
C ASN A 316 -13.05 -11.61 10.37
N LEU A 317 -12.18 -12.22 9.58
CA LEU A 317 -12.47 -12.65 8.22
C LEU A 317 -13.49 -13.78 8.19
N ASP A 318 -14.41 -13.69 7.24
CA ASP A 318 -15.41 -14.73 6.99
C ASP A 318 -14.71 -15.98 6.41
N LYS A 319 -14.64 -17.06 7.20
CA LYS A 319 -14.00 -18.32 6.79
C LYS A 319 -14.61 -18.92 5.52
N VAL A 320 -15.92 -18.70 5.27
CA VAL A 320 -16.58 -19.17 4.04
C VAL A 320 -16.08 -18.37 2.84
N PHE A 321 -15.89 -17.06 3.00
CA PHE A 321 -15.27 -16.23 1.97
C PHE A 321 -13.84 -16.70 1.68
N LEU A 322 -13.03 -16.95 2.71
CA LEU A 322 -11.64 -17.42 2.55
C LEU A 322 -11.53 -18.74 1.79
N HIS A 323 -12.40 -19.71 2.12
CA HIS A 323 -12.45 -20.98 1.39
C HIS A 323 -12.80 -20.78 -0.08
N ASN A 324 -13.84 -19.98 -0.37
CA ASN A 324 -14.25 -19.72 -1.74
C ASN A 324 -13.24 -18.86 -2.51
N PHE A 325 -12.48 -18.00 -1.85
CA PHE A 325 -11.39 -17.26 -2.47
C PHE A 325 -10.30 -18.21 -3.00
N ILE A 326 -9.90 -19.21 -2.21
CA ILE A 326 -8.92 -20.22 -2.65
C ILE A 326 -9.47 -21.01 -3.85
N ASN A 327 -10.72 -21.46 -3.78
CA ASN A 327 -11.34 -22.21 -4.88
C ASN A 327 -11.46 -21.37 -6.16
N ALA A 328 -11.88 -20.11 -6.05
CA ALA A 328 -11.94 -19.17 -7.17
C ALA A 328 -10.55 -18.94 -7.79
N LEU A 329 -9.52 -18.83 -6.95
CA LEU A 329 -8.14 -18.66 -7.40
C LEU A 329 -7.67 -19.89 -8.19
N ASN A 330 -7.91 -21.09 -7.67
CA ASN A 330 -7.54 -22.33 -8.35
C ASN A 330 -8.24 -22.47 -9.71
N ILE A 331 -9.53 -22.13 -9.79
CA ILE A 331 -10.28 -22.11 -11.07
C ILE A 331 -9.57 -21.22 -12.10
N VAL A 332 -9.13 -20.02 -11.72
CA VAL A 332 -8.41 -19.11 -12.62
C VAL A 332 -7.03 -19.68 -12.98
N LEU A 333 -6.28 -20.20 -12.01
CA LEU A 333 -4.96 -20.77 -12.25
C LEU A 333 -5.00 -21.96 -13.21
N GLU A 334 -6.08 -22.74 -13.20
CA GLU A 334 -6.30 -23.87 -14.10
C GLU A 334 -6.87 -23.45 -15.47
N ALA A 335 -7.69 -22.39 -15.51
CA ALA A 335 -8.30 -21.90 -16.75
C ALA A 335 -7.35 -21.08 -17.63
N PHE A 336 -6.29 -20.49 -17.08
CA PHE A 336 -5.39 -19.56 -17.78
C PHE A 336 -3.92 -19.94 -17.61
N LYS A 337 -3.08 -19.53 -18.56
CA LYS A 337 -1.62 -19.65 -18.43
C LYS A 337 -1.05 -18.54 -17.53
N GLU A 338 0.16 -18.75 -17.01
CA GLU A 338 0.82 -17.80 -16.09
C GLU A 338 0.93 -16.38 -16.64
N ASP A 339 1.15 -16.24 -17.95
CA ASP A 339 1.28 -14.96 -18.65
C ASP A 339 -0.06 -14.34 -19.07
N GLU A 340 -1.20 -14.99 -18.78
CA GLU A 340 -2.55 -14.57 -19.17
C GLU A 340 -3.38 -14.03 -17.99
N TYR A 341 -2.93 -14.25 -16.75
CA TYR A 341 -3.73 -13.95 -15.54
C TYR A 341 -4.16 -12.49 -15.42
N PHE A 342 -5.48 -12.28 -15.44
CA PHE A 342 -6.16 -10.99 -15.24
C PHE A 342 -5.62 -9.85 -16.10
N LYS A 343 -5.22 -10.16 -17.34
CA LYS A 343 -4.76 -9.19 -18.34
C LYS A 343 -5.88 -8.78 -19.29
N GLN A 344 -5.79 -7.57 -19.84
CA GLN A 344 -6.63 -7.18 -20.96
C GLN A 344 -6.32 -8.05 -22.20
N VAL A 345 -7.30 -8.18 -23.08
CA VAL A 345 -7.16 -8.92 -24.35
C VAL A 345 -7.41 -7.94 -25.48
N ASP A 346 -6.45 -7.84 -26.40
CA ASP A 346 -6.53 -6.94 -27.56
C ASP A 346 -7.52 -7.47 -28.59
N LYS A 347 -7.18 -8.63 -29.15
CA LYS A 347 -7.83 -9.24 -30.30
C LYS A 347 -7.48 -10.72 -30.37
N MET A 348 -8.12 -11.40 -31.31
CA MET A 348 -7.66 -12.70 -31.80
C MET A 348 -6.63 -12.50 -32.92
N ALA A 349 -5.51 -13.20 -32.86
CA ALA A 349 -4.51 -13.30 -33.92
C ALA A 349 -4.19 -14.78 -34.14
N ASP A 350 -4.34 -15.27 -35.37
CA ASP A 350 -4.12 -16.67 -35.73
C ASP A 350 -4.79 -17.67 -34.75
N ASP A 351 -6.10 -17.44 -34.49
CA ASP A 351 -6.94 -18.19 -33.55
C ASP A 351 -6.43 -18.22 -32.09
N SER A 352 -5.49 -17.33 -31.75
CA SER A 352 -4.95 -17.18 -30.40
C SER A 352 -5.26 -15.78 -29.83
N PRO A 353 -5.69 -15.67 -28.56
CA PRO A 353 -5.90 -14.37 -27.92
C PRO A 353 -4.57 -13.65 -27.69
N VAL A 354 -4.53 -12.35 -28.00
CA VAL A 354 -3.38 -11.48 -27.71
C VAL A 354 -3.62 -10.76 -26.39
N PHE A 355 -2.96 -11.20 -25.32
CA PHE A 355 -3.02 -10.55 -24.01
C PHE A 355 -2.07 -9.36 -23.94
N MET A 356 -2.49 -8.27 -23.32
CA MET A 356 -1.73 -7.02 -23.22
C MET A 356 -1.37 -6.66 -21.78
N GLY A 357 -0.19 -6.06 -21.65
CA GLY A 357 0.24 -5.40 -20.42
C GLY A 357 0.50 -6.34 -19.25
N TYR A 358 0.43 -5.75 -18.05
CA TYR A 358 0.59 -6.42 -16.77
C TYR A 358 -0.76 -6.81 -16.18
N ILE A 359 -0.73 -7.55 -15.06
CA ILE A 359 -1.92 -7.84 -14.26
C ILE A 359 -2.73 -6.56 -14.00
N ASN A 360 -4.02 -6.62 -14.29
CA ASN A 360 -4.95 -5.54 -13.98
C ASN A 360 -5.71 -5.87 -12.68
N ILE A 361 -5.44 -5.09 -11.62
CA ILE A 361 -6.04 -5.33 -10.29
C ILE A 361 -7.57 -5.15 -10.30
N SER A 362 -8.09 -4.31 -11.20
CA SER A 362 -9.52 -4.10 -11.35
C SER A 362 -10.22 -5.28 -12.03
N ILE A 363 -9.53 -5.96 -12.94
CA ILE A 363 -10.00 -7.25 -13.48
C ILE A 363 -9.93 -8.32 -12.38
N PHE A 364 -8.81 -8.38 -11.66
CA PHE A 364 -8.62 -9.30 -10.54
C PHE A 364 -9.76 -9.21 -9.51
N GLU A 365 -10.01 -8.02 -8.96
CA GLU A 365 -11.00 -7.83 -7.89
C GLU A 365 -12.41 -8.24 -8.31
N SER A 366 -12.80 -7.89 -9.55
CA SER A 366 -14.18 -8.06 -10.03
C SER A 366 -14.48 -9.49 -10.46
N ILE A 367 -13.54 -10.16 -11.14
CA ILE A 367 -13.66 -11.57 -11.53
C ILE A 367 -13.61 -12.47 -10.31
N MET A 368 -12.65 -12.24 -9.40
CA MET A 368 -12.55 -13.03 -8.17
C MET A 368 -13.81 -12.88 -7.31
N ALA A 369 -14.33 -11.65 -7.13
CA ALA A 369 -15.57 -11.43 -6.38
C ALA A 369 -16.79 -12.15 -7.01
N ALA A 370 -16.89 -12.14 -8.35
CA ALA A 370 -17.96 -12.83 -9.06
C ALA A 370 -17.87 -14.35 -8.90
N LEU A 371 -16.67 -14.94 -9.03
CA LEU A 371 -16.42 -16.36 -8.81
C LEU A 371 -16.76 -16.78 -7.38
N ILE A 372 -16.32 -16.00 -6.38
CA ILE A 372 -16.61 -16.26 -4.97
C ILE A 372 -18.12 -16.27 -4.70
N CYS A 373 -18.84 -15.28 -5.23
CA CYS A 373 -20.29 -15.24 -5.12
C CYS A 373 -20.92 -16.49 -5.73
N LYS A 374 -20.46 -16.91 -6.92
CA LYS A 374 -21.03 -18.07 -7.59
C LYS A 374 -20.75 -19.39 -6.89
N LEU A 375 -19.55 -19.54 -6.31
CA LEU A 375 -19.18 -20.70 -5.51
C LEU A 375 -20.01 -20.81 -4.23
N GLN A 376 -20.35 -19.69 -3.59
CA GLN A 376 -21.26 -19.67 -2.43
C GLN A 376 -22.68 -20.13 -2.79
N GLU A 377 -23.14 -19.83 -4.01
CA GLU A 377 -24.39 -20.35 -4.56
C GLU A 377 -24.30 -21.84 -4.96
N LYS A 378 -23.14 -22.49 -4.74
CA LYS A 378 -22.82 -23.86 -5.16
C LYS A 378 -22.86 -24.04 -6.68
N GLY A 379 -22.52 -23.00 -7.45
CA GLY A 379 -22.33 -23.11 -8.90
C GLY A 379 -21.03 -23.84 -9.24
N GLU A 380 -21.09 -24.78 -10.18
CA GLU A 380 -19.90 -25.45 -10.72
C GLU A 380 -19.40 -24.69 -11.97
N ILE A 381 -18.19 -24.13 -11.88
CA ILE A 381 -17.61 -23.32 -12.95
C ILE A 381 -16.86 -24.20 -13.94
N ASN A 382 -17.19 -24.08 -15.21
CA ASN A 382 -16.46 -24.70 -16.30
C ASN A 382 -15.21 -23.85 -16.67
N HIS A 383 -14.02 -24.43 -16.52
CA HIS A 383 -12.77 -23.69 -16.70
C HIS A 383 -12.58 -23.18 -18.13
N GLN A 384 -12.92 -24.01 -19.13
CA GLN A 384 -12.81 -23.62 -20.53
C GLN A 384 -13.81 -22.52 -20.88
N LEU A 385 -15.06 -22.66 -20.44
CA LEU A 385 -16.09 -21.66 -20.69
C LEU A 385 -15.79 -20.34 -19.98
N LEU A 386 -15.18 -20.38 -18.78
CA LEU A 386 -14.66 -19.18 -18.10
C LEU A 386 -13.62 -18.47 -18.95
N ARG A 387 -12.64 -19.22 -19.46
CA ARG A 387 -11.59 -18.67 -20.31
C ARG A 387 -12.15 -18.03 -21.59
N ASP A 388 -13.05 -18.73 -22.27
CA ASP A 388 -13.62 -18.28 -23.54
C ASP A 388 -14.51 -17.04 -23.36
N ASN A 389 -15.38 -17.05 -22.34
CA ASN A 389 -16.22 -15.89 -22.03
C ASN A 389 -15.40 -14.68 -21.57
N TYR A 390 -14.34 -14.90 -20.80
CA TYR A 390 -13.41 -13.85 -20.41
C TYR A 390 -12.77 -13.19 -21.63
N ILE A 391 -12.17 -13.99 -22.52
CA ILE A 391 -11.49 -13.50 -23.73
C ILE A 391 -12.45 -12.70 -24.60
N LYS A 392 -13.64 -13.26 -24.87
CA LYS A 392 -14.67 -12.62 -25.67
C LYS A 392 -15.06 -11.26 -25.11
N ASN A 393 -15.36 -11.19 -23.82
CA ASN A 393 -15.78 -9.94 -23.18
C ASN A 393 -14.64 -8.91 -23.14
N MET A 394 -13.40 -9.33 -22.87
CA MET A 394 -12.26 -8.42 -22.84
C MET A 394 -11.95 -7.82 -24.23
N ILE A 395 -12.05 -8.61 -25.30
CA ILE A 395 -11.90 -8.09 -26.68
C ILE A 395 -13.00 -7.06 -26.97
N MET A 396 -14.26 -7.35 -26.63
CA MET A 396 -15.36 -6.41 -26.82
C MET A 396 -15.13 -5.08 -26.08
N ILE A 397 -14.56 -5.15 -24.88
CA ILE A 397 -14.21 -3.96 -24.10
C ILE A 397 -13.08 -3.17 -24.76
N THR A 398 -12.03 -3.84 -25.23
CA THR A 398 -10.93 -3.18 -25.95
C THR A 398 -11.42 -2.51 -27.25
N GLU A 399 -12.30 -3.17 -28.00
CA GLU A 399 -12.91 -2.60 -29.20
C GLU A 399 -13.82 -1.40 -28.89
N LYS A 400 -14.54 -1.44 -27.77
CA LYS A 400 -15.36 -0.32 -27.31
C LYS A 400 -14.49 0.84 -26.83
N ALA A 401 -13.39 0.55 -26.14
CA ALA A 401 -12.41 1.55 -25.72
C ALA A 401 -11.82 2.30 -26.92
N ARG A 402 -11.46 1.59 -28.00
CA ARG A 402 -10.96 2.22 -29.24
C ARG A 402 -11.97 3.13 -29.93
N ARG A 403 -13.26 2.81 -29.84
CA ARG A 403 -14.34 3.56 -30.52
C ARG A 403 -14.85 4.73 -29.69
N ASP A 404 -15.08 4.49 -28.41
CA ASP A 404 -15.82 5.40 -27.54
C ASP A 404 -14.95 6.01 -26.42
N ASN A 405 -13.67 5.61 -26.32
CA ASN A 405 -12.75 5.97 -25.24
C ASN A 405 -13.27 5.57 -23.83
N ILE A 406 -14.04 4.48 -23.77
CA ILE A 406 -14.62 3.94 -22.53
C ILE A 406 -14.03 2.56 -22.27
N ASN A 407 -13.18 2.47 -21.25
CA ASN A 407 -12.67 1.21 -20.71
C ASN A 407 -12.89 1.19 -19.19
N PRO A 408 -13.84 0.39 -18.66
CA PRO A 408 -14.08 0.33 -17.23
C PRO A 408 -12.89 -0.26 -16.47
N TYR A 409 -11.94 -0.94 -17.14
CA TYR A 409 -10.75 -1.52 -16.53
C TYR A 409 -9.48 -0.67 -16.73
N SER A 410 -9.57 0.53 -17.30
CA SER A 410 -8.39 1.41 -17.39
C SER A 410 -7.90 1.81 -15.99
N ILE A 411 -6.60 2.06 -15.86
CA ILE A 411 -5.96 2.36 -14.57
C ILE A 411 -6.54 3.63 -13.93
N SER A 412 -7.02 4.58 -14.74
CA SER A 412 -7.58 5.87 -14.30
C SER A 412 -9.07 5.84 -13.93
N THR A 413 -9.80 4.73 -14.14
CA THR A 413 -11.27 4.69 -13.97
C THR A 413 -11.66 4.16 -12.59
N GLY A 414 -11.45 4.97 -11.55
CA GLY A 414 -11.89 4.68 -10.19
C GLY A 414 -13.36 5.00 -9.89
N THR A 415 -14.13 5.46 -10.88
CA THR A 415 -15.48 6.02 -10.69
C THR A 415 -16.51 4.96 -10.28
N THR A 416 -17.57 5.39 -9.59
CA THR A 416 -18.69 4.50 -9.21
C THR A 416 -19.33 3.83 -10.44
N GLU A 417 -19.38 4.54 -11.57
CA GLU A 417 -19.89 4.01 -12.84
C GLU A 417 -18.99 2.90 -13.37
N ALA A 418 -17.67 3.13 -13.45
CA ALA A 418 -16.72 2.11 -13.89
C ALA A 418 -16.77 0.87 -12.97
N GLN A 419 -16.85 1.04 -11.65
CA GLN A 419 -17.00 -0.08 -10.71
C GLN A 419 -18.29 -0.88 -10.95
N ARG A 420 -19.40 -0.21 -11.25
CA ARG A 420 -20.68 -0.87 -11.58
C ARG A 420 -20.61 -1.61 -12.92
N ASP A 421 -19.92 -1.05 -13.91
CA ASP A 421 -19.68 -1.74 -15.19
C ASP A 421 -18.83 -3.00 -14.98
N ARG A 422 -17.75 -2.91 -14.19
CA ARG A 422 -16.92 -4.07 -13.82
C ARG A 422 -17.77 -5.16 -13.16
N TYR A 423 -18.68 -4.79 -12.26
CA TYR A 423 -19.58 -5.72 -11.60
C TYR A 423 -20.48 -6.44 -12.60
N ASN A 424 -21.11 -5.70 -13.51
CA ASN A 424 -22.01 -6.29 -14.52
C ASN A 424 -21.25 -7.23 -15.46
N ILE A 425 -20.07 -6.80 -15.94
CA ILE A 425 -19.22 -7.58 -16.84
C ILE A 425 -18.74 -8.87 -16.15
N SER A 426 -18.15 -8.75 -14.94
CA SER A 426 -17.59 -9.91 -14.26
C SER A 426 -18.66 -10.92 -13.85
N LYS A 427 -19.83 -10.42 -13.42
CA LYS A 427 -20.99 -11.26 -13.14
C LYS A 427 -21.45 -12.01 -14.38
N GLN A 428 -21.60 -11.33 -15.52
CA GLN A 428 -22.01 -11.96 -16.77
C GLN A 428 -21.03 -13.05 -17.21
N ILE A 429 -19.72 -12.75 -17.21
CA ILE A 429 -18.68 -13.72 -17.56
C ILE A 429 -18.84 -14.99 -16.71
N VAL A 430 -18.96 -14.85 -15.39
CA VAL A 430 -19.05 -16.00 -14.48
C VAL A 430 -20.38 -16.75 -14.61
N GLU A 431 -21.50 -16.05 -14.77
CA GLU A 431 -22.83 -16.69 -14.93
C GLU A 431 -22.92 -17.50 -16.22
N GLU A 432 -22.32 -17.01 -17.31
CA GLU A 432 -22.26 -17.72 -18.59
C GLU A 432 -21.26 -18.89 -18.58
N SER A 433 -20.50 -19.07 -17.50
CA SER A 433 -19.44 -20.10 -17.36
C SER A 433 -19.80 -21.25 -16.43
N VAL A 434 -21.05 -21.35 -16.00
CA VAL A 434 -21.54 -22.46 -15.16
C VAL A 434 -21.86 -23.68 -16.02
N ASN A 435 -21.51 -24.88 -15.54
CA ASN A 435 -21.97 -26.14 -16.16
C ASN A 435 -23.51 -26.16 -16.22
N LYS A 436 -24.06 -26.43 -17.40
CA LYS A 436 -25.51 -26.56 -17.58
C LYS A 436 -26.05 -27.89 -17.11
#